data_AF-A0A166DU35-F1
#
_entry.id   AF-A0A166DU35-F1
#
_cell.length_a   1.000
_cell.length_b   1.000
_cell.length_c   1.000
_cell.angle_alpha   90.00
_cell.angle_beta   90.00
_cell.angle_gamma   90.00
#
_symmetry.space_group_name_H-M   'P 1'
#
loop_
_entity.id
_entity.type
_entity.pdbx_description
1 polymer ?
#
loop_
_entity_poly.entity_id
_entity_poly.type
_entity_poly.pdbx_seq_one_letter_code
_entity_poly.pdbx_strand_id
1 'polypeptide(L)'
;MLVAVLCVLTRQWARKWTKMPEVDSWKARTIWHVERMKLAEPWIKCSMEILYYSLLLSIGLFVAGLLYQLRNLSTSFEGGGYILMATWTFGLMVVTSVVFTLVISTFHAIRYEGSIFKGSLSDLVVRSAVHRPVGTSETVNISSSINRSPVTWGEPFHLIVLRLKRVALDWFTGPRIPVECDSMDKLMNAYLELIAEVNDPNLLEGVVASFSYSDWVQYGDGCVEQLTKVVNRFMASDTSRRVRQTVMSQISRLSSWLHERQSKVNELRTQRTEHQNWMAWIGGGFHSELMRMKQEEEEEAERERRILDVTTFLLQGHGHPIYRNFLPTYQNCAYILEIVSLPLEESIARCLRAYDDQRPLGDCDKIFSEAVDYCDSLLRSGRKDALTRILAGIDRLSVVKSFMRWQGGDHYPFNDFFIEFVEDIGDCRDSIFQQVNQLLKEPGNWAGLDLRSTTTVFVALAGSSPLFDPAVDLSLIIDHISRYPSLVHWQNASDVVIAYLEQCGISAISDQTSLHQFLRLCLDLVNTSEKSRERAQNILHRYESLFQLGSLSGDEGHAEFEGIIDLLHRNKEPLTGVKLSSAGTANVLGLLPATTSLTTRQTISPSPALSTLNTSIHIGMD
;
A
#
# COMPACT_ATOMS: atom_id res chain seq x y z
N MET A 1 33.99 40.80 -25.49
CA MET A 1 34.74 39.60 -25.96
C MET A 1 34.50 38.38 -25.07
N LEU A 2 34.71 38.48 -23.75
CA LEU A 2 34.50 37.36 -22.81
C LEU A 2 33.07 36.79 -22.81
N VAL A 3 32.05 37.64 -22.78
CA VAL A 3 30.63 37.23 -22.90
C VAL A 3 30.38 36.44 -24.20
N ALA A 4 31.01 36.85 -25.31
CA ALA A 4 30.87 36.16 -26.59
C ALA A 4 31.53 34.78 -26.58
N VAL A 5 32.71 34.63 -25.95
CA VAL A 5 33.40 33.34 -25.79
C VAL A 5 32.59 32.40 -24.89
N LEU A 6 32.08 32.91 -23.75
CA LEU A 6 31.17 32.17 -22.86
C LEU A 6 29.92 31.69 -23.60
N CYS A 7 29.29 32.55 -24.42
CA CYS A 7 28.15 32.18 -25.26
C CYS A 7 28.46 31.10 -26.31
N VAL A 8 29.66 31.11 -26.89
CA VAL A 8 30.08 30.07 -27.85
C VAL A 8 30.32 28.74 -27.13
N LEU A 9 30.97 28.77 -25.97
CA LEU A 9 31.22 27.57 -25.16
C LEU A 9 29.92 26.95 -24.66
N THR A 10 29.00 27.75 -24.11
CA THR A 10 27.68 27.25 -23.68
C THR A 10 26.88 26.67 -24.83
N ARG A 11 26.93 27.27 -26.04
CA ARG A 11 26.30 26.69 -27.24
C ARG A 11 26.96 25.40 -27.71
N GLN A 12 28.28 25.30 -27.65
CA GLN A 12 29.01 24.08 -28.01
C GLN A 12 28.70 22.93 -27.04
N TRP A 13 28.64 23.24 -25.74
CA TRP A 13 28.24 22.26 -24.72
C TRP A 13 26.77 21.86 -24.87
N ALA A 14 25.87 22.81 -25.12
CA ALA A 14 24.46 22.53 -25.39
C ALA A 14 24.24 21.60 -26.58
N ARG A 15 24.98 21.79 -27.68
CA ARG A 15 24.92 20.89 -28.85
C ARG A 15 25.48 19.50 -28.56
N LYS A 16 26.41 19.38 -27.60
CA LYS A 16 26.98 18.10 -27.20
C LYS A 16 26.04 17.34 -26.25
N TRP A 17 25.16 18.03 -25.53
CA TRP A 17 24.14 17.43 -24.65
C TRP A 17 23.04 16.73 -25.41
N THR A 18 22.59 17.30 -26.52
CA THR A 18 21.52 16.70 -27.33
C THR A 18 21.98 15.48 -28.15
N LYS A 19 23.31 15.23 -28.21
CA LYS A 19 23.84 14.06 -28.91
C LYS A 19 23.91 12.87 -27.98
N MET A 20 23.11 11.85 -28.29
CA MET A 20 23.15 10.56 -27.59
C MET A 20 24.55 9.95 -27.68
N PRO A 21 25.10 9.38 -26.60
CA PRO A 21 26.42 8.77 -26.66
C PRO A 21 26.49 7.53 -27.53
N GLU A 22 27.62 7.35 -28.20
CA GLU A 22 28.01 6.10 -28.84
C GLU A 22 28.52 5.13 -27.77
N VAL A 23 27.62 4.32 -27.23
CA VAL A 23 27.92 3.17 -26.37
C VAL A 23 27.13 1.98 -26.91
N ASP A 24 27.74 0.79 -26.89
CA ASP A 24 27.21 -0.39 -27.60
C ASP A 24 25.85 -0.87 -27.05
N SER A 25 25.63 -0.75 -25.73
CA SER A 25 24.36 -1.13 -25.10
C SER A 25 23.37 0.03 -25.05
N TRP A 26 22.11 -0.22 -25.44
CA TRP A 26 21.02 0.76 -25.31
C TRP A 26 20.79 1.17 -23.84
N LYS A 27 20.92 0.23 -22.89
CA LYS A 27 20.78 0.50 -21.45
C LYS A 27 21.82 1.50 -20.99
N ALA A 28 23.08 1.22 -21.34
CA ALA A 28 24.20 2.09 -21.03
C ALA A 28 24.00 3.47 -21.68
N ARG A 29 23.57 3.53 -22.95
CA ARG A 29 23.29 4.81 -23.63
C ARG A 29 22.29 5.68 -22.87
N THR A 30 21.20 5.08 -22.38
CA THR A 30 20.16 5.80 -21.62
C THR A 30 20.68 6.28 -20.26
N ILE A 31 21.31 5.41 -19.47
CA ILE A 31 21.87 5.78 -18.15
C ILE A 31 22.90 6.89 -18.32
N TRP A 32 23.80 6.75 -19.29
CA TRP A 32 24.79 7.77 -19.62
C TRP A 32 24.17 9.12 -19.99
N HIS A 33 23.05 9.10 -20.71
CA HIS A 33 22.37 10.32 -21.11
C HIS A 33 21.70 11.00 -19.89
N VAL A 34 20.96 10.23 -19.08
CA VAL A 34 20.27 10.74 -17.89
C VAL A 34 21.28 11.29 -16.88
N GLU A 35 22.34 10.56 -16.58
CA GLU A 35 23.38 10.99 -15.64
C GLU A 35 24.06 12.28 -16.13
N ARG A 36 24.31 12.40 -17.44
CA ARG A 36 24.82 13.65 -18.01
C ARG A 36 23.85 14.81 -17.88
N MET A 37 22.54 14.58 -18.00
CA MET A 37 21.54 15.64 -17.81
C MET A 37 21.50 16.09 -16.35
N LYS A 38 21.50 15.15 -15.38
CA LYS A 38 21.55 15.46 -13.95
C LYS A 38 22.81 16.24 -13.57
N LEU A 39 23.96 15.82 -14.10
CA LEU A 39 25.22 16.53 -13.91
C LEU A 39 25.25 17.87 -14.67
N ALA A 40 24.47 18.06 -15.73
CA ALA A 40 24.45 19.32 -16.49
C ALA A 40 23.55 20.38 -15.85
N GLU A 41 22.47 19.99 -15.17
CA GLU A 41 21.46 20.92 -14.66
C GLU A 41 22.04 22.02 -13.75
N PRO A 42 22.89 21.71 -12.73
CA PRO A 42 23.50 22.74 -11.89
C PRO A 42 24.42 23.66 -12.68
N TRP A 43 25.11 23.11 -13.68
CA TRP A 43 26.02 23.86 -14.53
C TRP A 43 25.31 24.77 -15.51
N ILE A 44 24.13 24.40 -16.01
CA ILE A 44 23.29 25.26 -16.85
C ILE A 44 22.81 26.45 -16.02
N LYS A 45 22.27 26.19 -14.82
CA LYS A 45 21.83 27.23 -13.89
C LYS A 45 22.98 28.19 -13.57
N CYS A 46 24.13 27.66 -13.14
CA CYS A 46 25.32 28.45 -12.85
C CYS A 46 25.84 29.23 -14.07
N SER A 47 25.85 28.62 -15.26
CA SER A 47 26.32 29.28 -16.48
C SER A 47 25.40 30.43 -16.91
N MET A 48 24.08 30.25 -16.78
CA MET A 48 23.10 31.31 -17.05
C MET A 48 23.26 32.48 -16.07
N GLU A 49 23.48 32.19 -14.79
CA GLU A 49 23.76 33.23 -13.79
C GLU A 49 25.05 33.98 -14.08
N ILE A 50 26.15 33.27 -14.37
CA ILE A 50 27.43 33.89 -14.73
C ILE A 50 27.28 34.76 -15.98
N LEU A 51 26.56 34.30 -16.99
CA LEU A 51 26.31 35.06 -18.21
C LEU A 51 25.52 36.34 -17.91
N TYR A 52 24.47 36.24 -17.09
CA TYR A 52 23.65 37.36 -16.66
C TYR A 52 24.48 38.41 -15.90
N TYR A 53 25.24 38.00 -14.89
CA TYR A 53 26.10 38.91 -14.13
C TYR A 53 27.24 39.49 -14.96
N SER A 54 27.82 38.71 -15.89
CA SER A 54 28.85 39.21 -16.81
C SER A 54 28.31 40.25 -17.79
N LEU A 55 27.08 40.06 -18.29
CA LEU A 55 26.38 41.05 -19.12
C LEU A 55 26.07 42.32 -18.32
N LEU A 56 25.51 42.18 -17.12
CA LEU A 56 25.19 43.30 -16.23
C LEU A 56 26.46 44.09 -15.88
N LEU A 57 27.55 43.39 -15.56
CA LEU A 57 28.85 43.99 -15.29
C LEU A 57 29.39 44.71 -16.53
N SER A 58 29.27 44.13 -17.72
CA SER A 58 29.71 44.78 -18.97
C SER A 58 28.93 46.06 -19.27
N ILE A 59 27.61 46.07 -19.04
CA ILE A 59 26.77 47.27 -19.20
C ILE A 59 27.14 48.31 -18.15
N GLY A 60 27.30 47.89 -16.89
CA GLY A 60 27.71 48.77 -15.79
C GLY A 60 29.07 49.42 -16.05
N LEU A 61 30.05 48.64 -16.54
CA LEU A 61 31.37 49.14 -16.92
C LEU A 61 31.33 50.07 -18.13
N PHE A 62 30.46 49.81 -19.11
CA PHE A 62 30.26 50.68 -20.26
C PHE A 62 29.67 52.03 -19.83
N VAL A 63 28.59 52.03 -19.03
CA VAL A 63 27.97 53.24 -18.50
C VAL A 63 28.92 54.00 -17.58
N ALA A 64 29.64 53.30 -16.70
CA ALA A 64 30.66 53.89 -15.85
C ALA A 64 31.78 54.53 -16.69
N GLY A 65 32.21 53.87 -17.77
CA GLY A 65 33.18 54.40 -18.72
C GLY A 65 32.70 55.67 -19.43
N LEU A 66 31.42 55.73 -19.85
CA LEU A 66 30.83 56.93 -20.46
C LEU A 66 30.70 58.09 -19.47
N LEU A 67 30.18 57.82 -18.26
CA LEU A 67 30.09 58.82 -17.18
C LEU A 67 31.48 59.30 -16.75
N TYR A 68 32.47 58.42 -16.82
CA TYR A 68 33.86 58.72 -16.54
C TYR A 68 34.50 59.58 -17.64
N GLN A 69 34.25 59.32 -18.92
CA GLN A 69 34.69 60.18 -20.02
C GLN A 69 34.08 61.58 -19.90
N LEU A 70 32.78 61.66 -19.56
CA LEU A 70 32.11 62.93 -19.28
C LEU A 70 32.74 63.66 -18.09
N ARG A 71 33.11 62.93 -17.02
CA ARG A 71 33.82 63.49 -15.86
C ARG A 71 35.23 63.97 -16.21
N ASN A 72 35.99 63.20 -16.98
CA ASN A 72 37.34 63.60 -17.42
C ASN A 72 37.33 64.82 -18.34
N LEU A 73 36.31 64.95 -19.19
CA LEU A 73 36.09 66.17 -19.97
C LEU A 73 35.87 67.38 -19.05
N SER A 74 35.17 67.18 -17.94
CA SER A 74 34.98 68.19 -16.89
C SER A 74 36.24 68.44 -16.04
N THR A 75 37.13 67.46 -15.87
CA THR A 75 38.36 67.57 -15.08
C THR A 75 39.62 67.72 -15.92
N SER A 76 39.52 68.19 -17.17
CA SER A 76 40.64 68.61 -18.03
C SER A 76 41.50 69.75 -17.42
N PHE A 77 41.30 70.07 -16.15
CA PHE A 77 42.13 70.95 -15.35
C PHE A 77 43.04 70.09 -14.46
N GLU A 78 44.32 70.04 -14.87
CA GLU A 78 45.57 69.60 -14.21
C GLU A 78 45.53 68.57 -13.05
N GLY A 79 45.63 67.27 -13.42
CA GLY A 79 46.66 66.38 -12.83
C GLY A 79 46.24 65.14 -12.01
N GLY A 80 46.82 63.96 -12.34
CA GLY A 80 47.00 62.79 -11.45
C GLY A 80 46.40 61.44 -11.89
N GLY A 81 47.18 60.58 -12.57
CA GLY A 81 46.72 59.33 -13.22
C GLY A 81 46.49 58.09 -12.34
N TYR A 82 45.82 58.22 -11.18
CA TYR A 82 45.40 57.08 -10.33
C TYR A 82 44.41 56.13 -11.05
N ILE A 83 43.74 56.63 -12.09
CA ILE A 83 42.57 55.96 -12.68
C ILE A 83 42.95 54.88 -13.72
N LEU A 84 44.10 55.03 -14.42
CA LEU A 84 44.66 53.98 -15.28
C LEU A 84 44.99 52.70 -14.50
N MET A 85 45.44 52.86 -13.25
CA MET A 85 45.76 51.74 -12.37
C MET A 85 44.49 51.01 -11.90
N ALA A 86 43.41 51.72 -11.61
CA ALA A 86 42.13 51.11 -11.21
C ALA A 86 41.49 50.33 -12.36
N THR A 87 41.49 50.86 -13.59
CA THR A 87 40.96 50.11 -14.75
C THR A 87 41.78 48.85 -15.03
N TRP A 88 43.10 48.92 -14.85
CA TRP A 88 43.99 47.75 -14.98
C TRP A 88 43.72 46.69 -13.92
N THR A 89 43.58 47.05 -12.63
CA THR A 89 43.32 46.08 -11.56
C THR A 89 41.96 45.38 -11.72
N PHE A 90 40.91 46.11 -12.14
CA PHE A 90 39.61 45.51 -12.42
C PHE A 90 39.64 44.58 -13.63
N GLY A 91 40.37 44.95 -14.69
CA GLY A 91 40.60 44.07 -15.84
C GLY A 91 41.28 42.75 -15.44
N LEU A 92 42.28 42.82 -14.56
CA LEU A 92 42.99 41.65 -14.06
C LEU A 92 42.09 40.72 -13.22
N MET A 93 41.26 41.28 -12.33
CA MET A 93 40.32 40.51 -11.50
C MET A 93 39.27 39.76 -12.33
N VAL A 94 38.79 40.35 -13.43
CA VAL A 94 37.82 39.69 -14.31
C VAL A 94 38.49 38.55 -15.09
N VAL A 95 39.73 38.74 -15.57
CA VAL A 95 40.47 37.70 -16.28
C VAL A 95 40.80 36.51 -15.36
N THR A 96 41.21 36.77 -14.12
CA THR A 96 41.52 35.70 -13.16
C THR A 96 40.28 34.88 -12.80
N SER A 97 39.11 35.52 -12.65
CA SER A 97 37.84 34.83 -12.40
C SER A 97 37.47 33.86 -13.52
N VAL A 98 37.66 34.25 -14.80
CA VAL A 98 37.37 33.39 -15.95
C VAL A 98 38.33 32.19 -16.02
N VAL A 99 39.63 32.41 -15.78
CA VAL A 99 40.62 31.32 -15.75
C VAL A 99 40.28 30.34 -14.63
N PHE A 100 39.84 30.83 -13.47
CA PHE A 100 39.41 30.00 -12.36
C PHE A 100 38.20 29.11 -12.72
N THR A 101 37.18 29.66 -13.40
CA THR A 101 36.03 28.88 -13.90
C THR A 101 36.45 27.82 -14.94
N LEU A 102 37.41 28.13 -15.81
CA LEU A 102 37.97 27.17 -16.77
C LEU A 102 38.74 26.04 -16.09
N VAL A 103 39.50 26.33 -15.03
CA VAL A 103 40.22 25.32 -14.26
C VAL A 103 39.24 24.41 -13.51
N ILE A 104 38.18 24.96 -12.91
CA ILE A 104 37.16 24.16 -12.21
C ILE A 104 36.38 23.25 -13.17
N SER A 105 35.98 23.77 -14.33
CA SER A 105 35.31 22.95 -15.36
C SER A 105 36.23 21.86 -15.93
N THR A 106 37.52 22.15 -16.13
CA THR A 106 38.53 21.17 -16.55
C THR A 106 38.80 20.12 -15.46
N PHE A 107 38.80 20.51 -14.19
CA PHE A 107 38.90 19.63 -13.04
C PHE A 107 37.71 18.66 -12.97
N HIS A 108 36.49 19.15 -13.18
CA HIS A 108 35.30 18.31 -13.27
C HIS A 108 35.33 17.35 -14.48
N ALA A 109 35.97 17.77 -15.60
CA ALA A 109 36.15 16.96 -16.81
C ALA A 109 36.93 15.66 -16.58
N ILE A 110 37.93 15.73 -15.70
CA ILE A 110 38.92 14.68 -15.50
C ILE A 110 38.47 13.67 -14.43
N ARG A 111 37.68 14.11 -13.44
CA ARG A 111 37.31 13.31 -12.26
C ARG A 111 36.15 12.33 -12.47
N TYR A 112 35.18 12.70 -13.30
CA TYR A 112 33.95 11.92 -13.55
C TYR A 112 33.97 11.31 -14.95
N GLU A 113 33.78 10.00 -15.07
CA GLU A 113 33.58 9.38 -16.38
C GLU A 113 32.27 9.94 -16.99
N GLY A 114 32.33 10.36 -18.27
CA GLY A 114 31.28 11.06 -19.01
C GLY A 114 30.97 12.49 -18.60
N SER A 115 31.91 13.13 -17.89
CA SER A 115 31.88 14.57 -17.69
C SER A 115 31.78 15.32 -19.02
N ILE A 116 30.88 16.29 -19.04
CA ILE A 116 30.46 17.11 -20.19
C ILE A 116 31.64 17.87 -20.83
N PHE A 117 32.65 18.18 -20.02
CA PHE A 117 33.79 19.02 -20.37
C PHE A 117 34.93 18.27 -21.10
N LYS A 118 34.73 17.00 -21.47
CA LYS A 118 35.70 16.26 -22.30
C LYS A 118 35.82 16.95 -23.67
N GLY A 119 36.94 17.61 -23.96
CA GLY A 119 37.16 18.42 -25.18
C GLY A 119 38.64 18.50 -25.55
N SER A 120 38.97 19.26 -26.60
CA SER A 120 40.35 19.37 -27.11
C SER A 120 41.37 19.81 -26.06
N LEU A 121 40.97 20.62 -25.08
CA LEU A 121 41.81 21.06 -23.96
C LEU A 121 42.04 19.95 -22.92
N SER A 122 41.02 19.14 -22.58
CA SER A 122 41.21 18.01 -21.66
C SER A 122 42.06 16.92 -22.31
N ASP A 123 41.90 16.69 -23.62
CA ASP A 123 42.70 15.74 -24.39
C ASP A 123 44.15 16.19 -24.52
N LEU A 124 44.40 17.50 -24.72
CA LEU A 124 45.75 18.07 -24.74
C LEU A 124 46.42 17.95 -23.37
N VAL A 125 45.70 18.23 -22.27
CA VAL A 125 46.22 18.10 -20.89
C VAL A 125 46.52 16.64 -20.57
N VAL A 126 45.62 15.70 -20.86
CA VAL A 126 45.84 14.26 -20.65
C VAL A 126 47.00 13.75 -21.53
N ARG A 127 47.06 14.13 -22.80
CA ARG A 127 48.13 13.73 -23.73
C ARG A 127 49.49 14.33 -23.34
N SER A 128 49.51 15.54 -22.77
CA SER A 128 50.71 16.18 -22.22
C SER A 128 51.18 15.58 -20.89
N ALA A 129 50.26 15.03 -20.08
CA ALA A 129 50.58 14.32 -18.84
C ALA A 129 51.09 12.89 -19.07
N VAL A 130 50.67 12.24 -20.16
CA VAL A 130 51.07 10.87 -20.52
C VAL A 130 52.41 10.82 -21.28
N HIS A 131 52.91 11.94 -21.80
CA HIS A 131 54.26 12.00 -22.36
C HIS A 131 55.31 12.37 -21.30
N ARG A 132 55.86 11.35 -20.63
CA ARG A 132 57.26 11.40 -20.20
C ARG A 132 57.98 10.06 -20.43
N PRO A 133 59.29 10.13 -20.74
CA PRO A 133 60.07 9.02 -21.26
C PRO A 133 60.32 7.96 -20.19
N VAL A 134 60.30 6.72 -20.66
CA VAL A 134 60.81 5.53 -19.97
C VAL A 134 62.25 5.78 -19.56
N GLY A 135 62.53 5.69 -18.25
CA GLY A 135 63.88 5.87 -17.72
C GLY A 135 63.96 5.62 -16.22
N THR A 136 64.45 4.41 -15.89
CA THR A 136 65.03 3.95 -14.62
C THR A 136 64.14 3.88 -13.38
N SER A 137 63.72 2.63 -13.11
CA SER A 137 63.31 2.10 -11.81
C SER A 137 64.44 2.24 -10.79
N GLU A 138 64.23 3.07 -9.77
CA GLU A 138 64.82 2.86 -8.45
C GLU A 138 63.73 3.09 -7.40
N THR A 139 63.29 1.97 -6.82
CA THR A 139 62.36 1.90 -5.70
C THR A 139 63.04 2.40 -4.44
N VAL A 140 62.76 3.64 -4.04
CA VAL A 140 62.98 4.10 -2.66
C VAL A 140 61.63 4.15 -1.97
N ASN A 141 61.33 3.08 -1.24
CA ASN A 141 60.34 3.04 -0.18
C ASN A 141 60.79 3.99 0.93
N ILE A 142 60.27 5.22 0.96
CA ILE A 142 60.15 6.00 2.19
C ILE A 142 58.67 6.18 2.45
N SER A 143 58.17 5.33 3.33
CA SER A 143 56.82 5.35 3.86
C SER A 143 56.58 6.57 4.76
N SER A 144 55.41 7.17 4.55
CA SER A 144 54.43 7.61 5.55
C SER A 144 54.72 8.73 6.57
N SER A 145 55.89 9.38 6.63
CA SER A 145 56.17 10.36 7.71
C SER A 145 55.90 11.85 7.43
N ILE A 146 55.44 12.27 6.24
CA ILE A 146 55.32 13.71 5.90
C ILE A 146 53.85 14.22 5.79
N ASN A 147 52.83 13.37 5.98
CA ASN A 147 51.45 13.77 5.65
C ASN A 147 50.53 14.16 6.83
N ARG A 148 51.08 14.58 7.97
CA ARG A 148 50.28 15.05 9.13
C ARG A 148 50.89 16.23 9.89
N SER A 149 51.36 17.26 9.21
CA SER A 149 51.62 18.56 9.85
C SER A 149 50.93 19.70 9.11
N PRO A 150 50.28 20.64 9.83
CA PRO A 150 49.65 21.81 9.21
C PRO A 150 50.71 22.69 8.54
N VAL A 151 50.34 23.32 7.42
CA VAL A 151 51.18 24.27 6.70
C VAL A 151 51.58 25.39 7.68
N THR A 152 52.86 25.45 8.02
CA THR A 152 53.41 26.50 8.87
C THR A 152 53.80 27.71 8.02
N TRP A 153 53.54 28.90 8.55
CA TRP A 153 53.92 30.16 7.90
C TRP A 153 55.45 30.32 7.93
N GLY A 154 56.10 29.96 6.82
CA GLY A 154 57.56 30.05 6.69
C GLY A 154 58.18 29.15 5.62
N GLU A 155 57.42 28.26 4.98
CA GLU A 155 57.98 27.41 3.92
C GLU A 155 58.28 28.18 2.61
N PRO A 156 59.42 27.91 1.94
CA PRO A 156 59.70 28.43 0.60
C PRO A 156 58.58 28.07 -0.38
N PHE A 157 58.07 29.07 -1.12
CA PHE A 157 56.94 28.95 -2.04
C PHE A 157 57.06 27.76 -3.02
N HIS A 158 58.30 27.42 -3.44
CA HIS A 158 58.56 26.27 -4.32
C HIS A 158 58.20 24.90 -3.69
N LEU A 159 58.35 24.72 -2.37
CA LEU A 159 57.99 23.46 -1.69
C LEU A 159 56.48 23.31 -1.53
N ILE A 160 55.76 24.41 -1.29
CA ILE A 160 54.29 24.46 -1.30
C ILE A 160 53.79 24.12 -2.71
N VAL A 161 54.39 24.72 -3.75
CA VAL A 161 54.05 24.42 -5.15
C VAL A 161 54.34 22.96 -5.49
N LEU A 162 55.47 22.39 -5.04
CA LEU A 162 55.78 20.97 -5.28
C LEU A 162 54.85 20.01 -4.53
N ARG A 163 54.42 20.33 -3.30
CA ARG A 163 53.41 19.54 -2.57
C ARG A 163 52.06 19.62 -3.26
N LEU A 164 51.61 20.82 -3.60
CA LEU A 164 50.36 21.00 -4.36
C LEU A 164 50.42 20.29 -5.71
N LYS A 165 51.57 20.32 -6.39
CA LYS A 165 51.78 19.60 -7.65
C LYS A 165 51.74 18.09 -7.48
N ARG A 166 52.32 17.54 -6.40
CA ARG A 166 52.36 16.10 -6.13
C ARG A 166 51.01 15.56 -5.63
N VAL A 167 50.34 16.32 -4.75
CA VAL A 167 48.95 16.08 -4.34
C VAL A 167 48.04 16.16 -5.56
N ALA A 168 48.21 17.16 -6.42
CA ALA A 168 47.47 17.23 -7.68
C ALA A 168 47.80 16.04 -8.59
N LEU A 169 49.06 15.61 -8.69
CA LEU A 169 49.48 14.48 -9.54
C LEU A 169 48.89 13.15 -9.09
N ASP A 170 48.98 12.82 -7.80
CA ASP A 170 48.40 11.60 -7.21
C ASP A 170 46.86 11.62 -7.31
N TRP A 171 46.26 12.82 -7.35
CA TRP A 171 44.82 12.99 -7.50
C TRP A 171 44.37 12.95 -8.97
N PHE A 172 45.21 13.40 -9.91
CA PHE A 172 45.01 13.27 -11.37
C PHE A 172 45.14 11.84 -11.85
N THR A 173 45.92 10.99 -11.17
CA THR A 173 46.09 9.56 -11.45
C THR A 173 45.14 8.66 -10.66
N GLY A 174 44.32 9.22 -9.77
CA GLY A 174 43.33 8.48 -8.99
C GLY A 174 42.24 7.83 -9.86
N PRO A 175 41.61 6.74 -9.39
CA PRO A 175 40.56 6.05 -10.13
C PRO A 175 39.37 7.00 -10.38
N ARG A 176 38.97 7.11 -11.65
CA ARG A 176 37.77 7.86 -12.03
C ARG A 176 36.55 7.21 -11.40
N ILE A 177 35.52 8.00 -11.07
CA ILE A 177 34.26 7.45 -10.60
C ILE A 177 33.53 6.91 -11.83
N PRO A 178 33.35 5.57 -11.95
CA PRO A 178 32.64 5.00 -13.08
C PRO A 178 31.14 5.28 -12.96
N VAL A 179 30.47 5.47 -14.09
CA VAL A 179 29.01 5.46 -14.13
C VAL A 179 28.56 4.01 -14.10
N GLU A 180 27.85 3.63 -13.04
CA GLU A 180 27.35 2.28 -12.85
C GLU A 180 26.19 2.01 -13.82
N CYS A 181 26.53 1.48 -15.00
CA CYS A 181 25.58 1.23 -16.10
C CYS A 181 24.91 -0.15 -16.04
N ASP A 182 25.40 -1.04 -15.17
CA ASP A 182 24.91 -2.42 -15.07
C ASP A 182 23.80 -2.59 -14.02
N SER A 183 23.58 -1.56 -13.20
CA SER A 183 22.55 -1.51 -12.17
C SER A 183 21.17 -1.33 -12.80
N MET A 184 20.36 -2.39 -12.75
CA MET A 184 18.97 -2.38 -13.23
C MET A 184 18.08 -1.46 -12.39
N ASP A 185 18.42 -1.25 -11.13
CA ASP A 185 17.74 -0.34 -10.21
C ASP A 185 17.89 1.12 -10.63
N LYS A 186 19.11 1.57 -10.95
CA LYS A 186 19.34 2.91 -11.50
C LYS A 186 18.63 3.11 -12.83
N LEU A 187 18.62 2.10 -13.69
CA LEU A 187 17.92 2.14 -14.97
C LEU A 187 16.41 2.29 -14.76
N MET A 188 15.82 1.50 -13.86
CA MET A 188 14.39 1.55 -13.57
C MET A 188 13.99 2.92 -13.02
N ASN A 189 14.71 3.44 -12.04
CA ASN A 189 14.42 4.74 -11.44
C ASN A 189 14.53 5.87 -12.48
N ALA A 190 15.56 5.85 -13.34
CA ALA A 190 15.70 6.81 -14.42
C ALA A 190 14.56 6.71 -15.45
N TYR A 191 14.12 5.48 -15.77
CA TYR A 191 13.01 5.25 -16.69
C TYR A 191 11.68 5.77 -16.14
N LEU A 192 11.39 5.53 -14.86
CA LEU A 192 10.18 6.04 -14.19
C LEU A 192 10.18 7.56 -14.05
N GLU A 193 11.33 8.15 -13.75
CA GLU A 193 11.51 9.61 -13.71
C GLU A 193 11.22 10.24 -15.09
N LEU A 194 11.74 9.64 -16.16
CA LEU A 194 11.43 10.09 -17.52
C LEU A 194 9.94 10.01 -17.84
N ILE A 195 9.26 8.91 -17.48
CA ILE A 195 7.81 8.80 -17.71
C ILE A 195 7.05 9.91 -16.97
N ALA A 196 7.41 10.17 -15.71
CA ALA A 196 6.75 11.19 -14.90
C ALA A 196 6.89 12.62 -15.49
N GLU A 197 7.98 12.90 -16.21
CA GLU A 197 8.28 14.21 -16.80
C GLU A 197 7.78 14.37 -18.26
N VAL A 198 7.35 13.30 -18.92
CA VAL A 198 6.92 13.35 -20.32
C VAL A 198 5.64 14.18 -20.46
N ASN A 199 5.73 15.30 -21.19
CA ASN A 199 4.57 16.15 -21.48
C ASN A 199 3.77 15.69 -22.72
N ASP A 200 4.39 14.97 -23.67
CA ASP A 200 3.73 14.53 -24.90
C ASP A 200 2.91 13.23 -24.68
N PRO A 201 1.58 13.26 -24.81
CA PRO A 201 0.74 12.08 -24.61
C PRO A 201 0.98 10.96 -25.65
N ASN A 202 1.45 11.29 -26.86
CA ASN A 202 1.74 10.27 -27.88
C ASN A 202 2.92 9.39 -27.49
N LEU A 203 3.91 9.96 -26.79
CA LEU A 203 5.04 9.19 -26.27
C LEU A 203 4.59 8.24 -25.15
N LEU A 204 3.62 8.65 -24.32
CA LEU A 204 3.05 7.79 -23.29
C LEU A 204 2.34 6.57 -23.89
N GLU A 205 1.72 6.68 -25.07
CA GLU A 205 1.13 5.51 -25.77
C GLU A 205 2.17 4.44 -26.12
N GLY A 206 3.38 4.86 -26.50
CA GLY A 206 4.47 3.92 -26.80
C GLY A 206 5.08 3.30 -25.55
N VAL A 207 5.16 4.06 -24.46
CA VAL A 207 5.90 3.68 -23.24
C VAL A 207 5.05 2.90 -22.25
N VAL A 208 3.72 3.07 -22.25
CA VAL A 208 2.82 2.38 -21.31
C VAL A 208 2.89 0.85 -21.45
N ALA A 209 3.18 0.33 -22.65
CA ALA A 209 3.30 -1.11 -22.88
C ALA A 209 4.53 -1.73 -22.18
N SER A 210 5.60 -0.95 -22.02
CA SER A 210 6.83 -1.36 -21.31
C SER A 210 6.82 -1.03 -19.82
N PHE A 211 5.82 -0.32 -19.32
CA PHE A 211 5.64 -0.12 -17.89
C PHE A 211 5.15 -1.41 -17.22
N SER A 212 5.77 -1.79 -16.11
CA SER A 212 5.44 -3.01 -15.36
C SER A 212 5.60 -2.79 -13.85
N TYR A 213 4.56 -3.13 -13.10
CA TYR A 213 4.64 -3.12 -11.64
C TYR A 213 5.57 -4.21 -11.10
N SER A 214 5.68 -5.36 -11.76
CA SER A 214 6.59 -6.43 -11.32
C SER A 214 8.05 -5.99 -11.43
N ASP A 215 8.37 -5.20 -12.45
CA ASP A 215 9.74 -4.73 -12.66
C ASP A 215 10.10 -3.65 -11.63
N TRP A 216 9.13 -2.82 -11.24
CA TRP A 216 9.30 -1.91 -10.09
C TRP A 216 9.47 -2.67 -8.77
N VAL A 217 8.74 -3.77 -8.54
CA VAL A 217 8.96 -4.61 -7.35
C VAL A 217 10.35 -5.26 -7.35
N GLN A 218 10.86 -5.66 -8.51
CA GLN A 218 12.17 -6.31 -8.61
C GLN A 218 13.34 -5.33 -8.49
N TYR A 219 13.23 -4.17 -9.15
CA TYR A 219 14.36 -3.25 -9.35
C TYR A 219 14.11 -1.83 -8.86
N GLY A 220 12.90 -1.47 -8.43
CA GLY A 220 12.61 -0.13 -7.94
C GLY A 220 13.30 0.15 -6.60
N ASP A 221 13.52 1.44 -6.33
CA ASP A 221 14.08 1.95 -5.07
C ASP A 221 13.13 1.83 -3.85
N GLY A 222 11.91 1.29 -4.06
CA GLY A 222 10.87 1.19 -3.03
C GLY A 222 10.12 2.51 -2.77
N CYS A 223 10.37 3.57 -3.54
CA CYS A 223 9.68 4.85 -3.38
C CYS A 223 8.33 4.87 -4.12
N VAL A 224 7.24 4.64 -3.37
CA VAL A 224 5.86 4.68 -3.91
C VAL A 224 5.49 6.05 -4.48
N GLU A 225 6.10 7.14 -4.02
CA GLU A 225 5.85 8.48 -4.55
C GLU A 225 6.25 8.59 -6.03
N GLN A 226 7.34 7.94 -6.44
CA GLN A 226 7.76 7.94 -7.83
C GLN A 226 6.75 7.17 -8.70
N LEU A 227 6.33 6.00 -8.22
CA LEU A 227 5.28 5.21 -8.88
C LEU A 227 3.97 5.99 -8.99
N THR A 228 3.61 6.75 -7.95
CA THR A 228 2.44 7.62 -7.91
C THR A 228 2.50 8.68 -9.01
N LYS A 229 3.65 9.36 -9.18
CA LYS A 229 3.84 10.35 -10.25
C LYS A 229 3.65 9.73 -11.64
N VAL A 230 4.24 8.56 -11.87
CA VAL A 230 4.14 7.82 -13.14
C VAL A 230 2.70 7.41 -13.44
N VAL A 231 2.02 6.78 -12.49
CA VAL A 231 0.63 6.34 -12.67
C VAL A 231 -0.30 7.55 -12.84
N ASN A 232 -0.13 8.62 -12.06
CA ASN A 232 -0.89 9.84 -12.24
C ASN A 232 -0.68 10.45 -13.62
N ARG A 233 0.56 10.41 -14.16
CA ARG A 233 0.84 10.89 -15.50
C ARG A 233 0.13 10.06 -16.57
N PHE A 234 0.14 8.73 -16.46
CA PHE A 234 -0.61 7.85 -17.36
C PHE A 234 -2.14 7.97 -17.21
N MET A 235 -2.62 8.35 -16.03
CA MET A 235 -4.05 8.49 -15.73
C MET A 235 -4.58 9.92 -15.97
N ALA A 236 -3.72 10.85 -16.40
CA ALA A 236 -4.07 12.23 -16.66
C ALA A 236 -5.12 12.36 -17.79
N SER A 237 -5.92 13.42 -17.74
CA SER A 237 -7.05 13.64 -18.65
C SER A 237 -6.67 13.84 -20.12
N ASP A 238 -5.42 14.25 -20.38
CA ASP A 238 -4.83 14.45 -21.71
C ASP A 238 -4.36 13.14 -22.37
N THR A 239 -4.39 12.01 -21.64
CA THR A 239 -3.98 10.70 -22.15
C THR A 239 -5.13 9.91 -22.76
N SER A 240 -4.81 9.06 -23.73
CA SER A 240 -5.82 8.25 -24.40
C SER A 240 -6.42 7.20 -23.47
N ARG A 241 -7.66 6.78 -23.77
CA ARG A 241 -8.32 5.70 -23.03
C ARG A 241 -7.52 4.39 -23.07
N ARG A 242 -6.80 4.14 -24.17
CA ARG A 242 -5.96 2.94 -24.32
C ARG A 242 -4.82 2.93 -23.29
N VAL A 243 -4.13 4.06 -23.09
CA VAL A 243 -3.07 4.17 -22.07
C VAL A 243 -3.60 3.78 -20.68
N ARG A 244 -4.72 4.37 -20.27
CA ARG A 244 -5.35 4.07 -18.98
C ARG A 244 -5.75 2.60 -18.85
N GLN A 245 -6.32 2.01 -19.91
CA GLN A 245 -6.64 0.58 -19.94
C GLN A 245 -5.39 -0.29 -19.86
N THR A 246 -4.29 0.09 -20.52
CA THR A 246 -3.04 -0.64 -20.45
C THR A 246 -2.46 -0.61 -19.04
N VAL A 247 -2.45 0.54 -18.36
CA VAL A 247 -2.01 0.61 -16.95
C VAL A 247 -2.83 -0.30 -16.05
N MET A 248 -4.17 -0.29 -16.18
CA MET A 248 -5.03 -1.21 -15.42
C MET A 248 -4.75 -2.68 -15.76
N SER A 249 -4.47 -3.00 -17.03
CA SER A 249 -4.09 -4.37 -17.43
C SER A 249 -2.73 -4.82 -16.88
N GLN A 250 -1.85 -3.91 -16.46
CA GLN A 250 -0.61 -4.29 -15.79
C GLN A 250 -0.86 -4.82 -14.37
N ILE A 251 -2.02 -4.53 -13.75
CA ILE A 251 -2.40 -5.06 -12.44
C ILE A 251 -2.61 -6.58 -12.52
N SER A 252 -3.30 -7.06 -13.56
CA SER A 252 -3.50 -8.51 -13.74
C SER A 252 -2.21 -9.25 -14.06
N ARG A 253 -1.28 -8.61 -14.78
CA ARG A 253 0.08 -9.12 -15.00
C ARG A 253 0.88 -9.20 -13.70
N LEU A 254 0.75 -8.20 -12.83
CA LEU A 254 1.36 -8.23 -11.49
C LEU A 254 0.79 -9.38 -10.65
N SER A 255 -0.53 -9.57 -10.63
CA SER A 255 -1.16 -10.70 -9.93
C SER A 255 -0.63 -12.04 -10.43
N SER A 256 -0.55 -12.22 -11.75
CA SER A 256 -0.02 -13.45 -12.36
C SER A 256 1.44 -13.70 -11.98
N TRP A 257 2.28 -12.66 -12.05
CA TRP A 257 3.68 -12.73 -11.65
C TRP A 257 3.84 -13.06 -10.16
N LEU A 258 2.98 -12.51 -9.29
CA LEU A 258 3.00 -12.79 -7.86
C LEU A 258 2.67 -14.25 -7.55
N HIS A 259 1.69 -14.85 -8.24
CA HIS A 259 1.40 -16.27 -8.10
C HIS A 259 2.60 -17.16 -8.43
N GLU A 260 3.25 -16.90 -9.57
CA GLU A 260 4.45 -17.62 -9.97
C GLU A 260 5.59 -17.41 -8.94
N ARG A 261 5.74 -16.18 -8.44
CA ARG A 261 6.77 -15.83 -7.47
C ARG A 261 6.55 -16.53 -6.13
N GLN A 262 5.34 -16.46 -5.57
CA GLN A 262 4.99 -17.13 -4.31
C GLN A 262 5.25 -18.64 -4.40
N SER A 263 4.93 -19.28 -5.53
CA SER A 263 5.23 -20.69 -5.76
C SER A 263 6.74 -20.97 -5.69
N LYS A 264 7.55 -20.17 -6.39
CA LYS A 264 9.02 -20.31 -6.37
C LYS A 264 9.60 -20.07 -4.99
N VAL A 265 9.10 -19.09 -4.25
CA VAL A 265 9.57 -18.77 -2.89
C VAL A 265 9.25 -19.92 -1.94
N ASN A 266 8.06 -20.50 -2.02
CA ASN A 266 7.70 -21.65 -1.20
C ASN A 266 8.59 -22.86 -1.50
N GLU A 267 8.88 -23.14 -2.78
CA GLU A 267 9.80 -24.21 -3.17
C GLU A 267 11.22 -23.97 -2.63
N LEU A 268 11.74 -22.75 -2.77
CA LEU A 268 13.05 -22.37 -2.24
C LEU A 268 13.10 -22.45 -0.71
N ARG A 269 12.01 -22.09 -0.01
CA ARG A 269 11.90 -22.22 1.45
C ARG A 269 12.00 -23.70 1.85
N THR A 270 11.30 -24.60 1.17
CA THR A 270 11.40 -26.05 1.42
C THR A 270 12.82 -26.56 1.19
N GLN A 271 13.44 -26.23 0.05
CA GLN A 271 14.84 -26.62 -0.25
C GLN A 271 15.82 -26.07 0.80
N ARG A 272 15.60 -24.84 1.29
CA ARG A 272 16.44 -24.23 2.33
C ARG A 272 16.29 -24.96 3.66
N THR A 273 15.09 -25.35 4.07
CA THR A 273 14.87 -26.12 5.30
C THR A 273 15.53 -27.50 5.21
N GLU A 274 15.43 -28.18 4.07
CA GLU A 274 16.13 -29.45 3.83
C GLU A 274 17.64 -29.28 3.87
N HIS A 275 18.17 -28.23 3.23
CA HIS A 275 19.59 -27.90 3.27
C HIS A 275 20.07 -27.56 4.67
N GLN A 276 19.31 -26.76 5.45
CA GLN A 276 19.63 -26.44 6.84
C GLN A 276 19.64 -27.70 7.73
N ASN A 277 18.66 -28.59 7.57
CA ASN A 277 18.62 -29.87 8.28
C ASN A 277 19.83 -30.76 7.93
N TRP A 278 20.19 -30.81 6.65
CA TRP A 278 21.38 -31.52 6.18
C TRP A 278 22.68 -30.91 6.74
N MET A 279 22.79 -29.58 6.76
CA MET A 279 23.94 -28.85 7.33
C MET A 279 24.08 -29.08 8.84
N ALA A 280 22.95 -29.10 9.58
CA ALA A 280 22.93 -29.41 11.00
C ALA A 280 23.40 -30.85 11.30
N TRP A 281 23.08 -31.80 10.41
CA TRP A 281 23.50 -33.20 10.52
C TRP A 281 25.02 -33.38 10.30
N ILE A 282 25.65 -32.64 9.39
CA ILE A 282 27.09 -32.76 9.09
C ILE A 282 28.00 -32.04 10.10
N GLY A 283 27.44 -31.16 10.94
CA GLY A 283 28.20 -30.47 11.98
C GLY A 283 29.24 -29.47 11.46
N GLY A 284 29.05 -28.93 10.24
CA GLY A 284 30.01 -28.05 9.56
C GLY A 284 29.63 -26.58 9.61
N GLY A 285 30.52 -25.73 10.14
CA GLY A 285 30.39 -24.27 10.12
C GLY A 285 30.95 -23.65 8.85
N PHE A 286 30.08 -23.28 7.91
CA PHE A 286 30.43 -22.44 6.75
C PHE A 286 29.79 -21.06 6.89
N HIS A 287 30.52 -20.14 7.53
CA HIS A 287 30.08 -18.76 7.75
C HIS A 287 29.70 -18.04 6.43
N SER A 288 30.42 -18.29 5.33
CA SER A 288 30.11 -17.68 4.02
C SER A 288 28.75 -18.09 3.46
N GLU A 289 28.34 -19.35 3.67
CA GLU A 289 27.05 -19.86 3.19
C GLU A 289 25.90 -19.28 4.02
N LEU A 290 26.10 -19.19 5.34
CA LEU A 290 25.15 -18.54 6.24
C LEU A 290 24.96 -17.06 5.90
N MET A 291 26.06 -16.35 5.60
CA MET A 291 26.01 -14.94 5.21
C MET A 291 25.29 -14.75 3.86
N ARG A 292 25.50 -15.66 2.90
CA ARG A 292 24.78 -15.68 1.62
C ARG A 292 23.27 -15.88 1.82
N MET A 293 22.88 -16.88 2.62
CA MET A 293 21.48 -17.14 2.95
C MET A 293 20.81 -15.95 3.63
N LYS A 294 21.54 -15.30 4.55
CA LYS A 294 21.04 -14.12 5.26
C LYS A 294 20.82 -12.95 4.30
N GLN A 295 21.76 -12.70 3.38
CA GLN A 295 21.60 -11.66 2.36
C GLN A 295 20.39 -11.95 1.46
N GLU A 296 20.20 -13.19 1.02
CA GLU A 296 19.04 -13.57 0.21
C GLU A 296 17.70 -13.36 0.95
N GLU A 297 17.68 -13.61 2.26
CA GLU A 297 16.51 -13.40 3.12
C GLU A 297 16.20 -11.91 3.32
N GLU A 298 17.23 -11.09 3.55
CA GLU A 298 17.10 -9.63 3.62
C GLU A 298 16.58 -9.05 2.29
N GLU A 299 17.14 -9.49 1.16
CA GLU A 299 16.66 -9.08 -0.16
C GLU A 299 15.22 -9.53 -0.43
N GLU A 300 14.82 -10.72 0.03
CA GLU A 300 13.45 -11.19 -0.13
C GLU A 300 12.48 -10.40 0.75
N ALA A 301 12.83 -10.12 1.99
CA ALA A 301 12.02 -9.28 2.87
C ALA A 301 11.80 -7.88 2.29
N GLU A 302 12.83 -7.31 1.64
CA GLU A 302 12.71 -6.02 0.95
C GLU A 302 11.75 -6.10 -0.26
N ARG A 303 11.79 -7.19 -1.02
CA ARG A 303 10.82 -7.43 -2.11
C ARG A 303 9.41 -7.64 -1.58
N GLU A 304 9.23 -8.43 -0.52
CA GLU A 304 7.93 -8.62 0.13
C GLU A 304 7.34 -7.28 0.57
N ARG A 305 8.17 -6.41 1.18
CA ARG A 305 7.76 -5.05 1.52
C ARG A 305 7.32 -4.26 0.28
N ARG A 306 8.09 -4.26 -0.80
CA ARG A 306 7.71 -3.58 -2.06
C ARG A 306 6.39 -4.11 -2.63
N ILE A 307 6.12 -5.41 -2.52
CA ILE A 307 4.85 -6.03 -2.94
C ILE A 307 3.68 -5.47 -2.13
N LEU A 308 3.83 -5.34 -0.81
CA LEU A 308 2.80 -4.77 0.06
C LEU A 308 2.58 -3.28 -0.25
N ASP A 309 3.67 -2.54 -0.46
CA ASP A 309 3.65 -1.11 -0.78
C ASP A 309 2.90 -0.86 -2.11
N VAL A 310 3.21 -1.60 -3.17
CA VAL A 310 2.50 -1.46 -4.46
C VAL A 310 1.05 -1.92 -4.38
N THR A 311 0.76 -2.99 -3.65
CA THR A 311 -0.62 -3.48 -3.49
C THR A 311 -1.46 -2.45 -2.75
N THR A 312 -0.94 -1.90 -1.66
CA THR A 312 -1.59 -0.85 -0.87
C THR A 312 -1.83 0.40 -1.72
N PHE A 313 -0.82 0.81 -2.50
CA PHE A 313 -0.94 1.92 -3.43
C PHE A 313 -2.06 1.70 -4.46
N LEU A 314 -2.15 0.51 -5.07
CA LEU A 314 -3.19 0.19 -6.05
C LEU A 314 -4.59 0.18 -5.43
N LEU A 315 -4.72 -0.30 -4.19
CA LEU A 315 -5.98 -0.26 -3.44
C LEU A 315 -6.44 1.16 -3.14
N GLN A 316 -5.52 2.04 -2.75
CA GLN A 316 -5.81 3.45 -2.49
C GLN A 316 -6.15 4.23 -3.76
N GLY A 317 -5.55 3.84 -4.90
CA GLY A 317 -5.83 4.42 -6.21
C GLY A 317 -7.21 4.08 -6.77
N HIS A 318 -7.85 3.02 -6.26
CA HIS A 318 -9.19 2.64 -6.69
C HIS A 318 -10.27 3.47 -5.99
N GLY A 319 -11.20 4.01 -6.77
CA GLY A 319 -12.19 4.97 -6.29
C GLY A 319 -13.32 4.40 -5.42
N HIS A 320 -13.48 3.08 -5.34
CA HIS A 320 -14.59 2.46 -4.59
C HIS A 320 -14.20 2.22 -3.13
N PRO A 321 -15.04 2.58 -2.14
CA PRO A 321 -14.72 2.47 -0.71
C PRO A 321 -14.39 1.05 -0.26
N ILE A 322 -14.98 0.04 -0.90
CA ILE A 322 -14.76 -1.39 -0.56
C ILE A 322 -13.28 -1.78 -0.51
N TYR A 323 -12.46 -1.25 -1.42
CA TYR A 323 -11.04 -1.61 -1.53
C TYR A 323 -10.21 -1.12 -0.34
N ARG A 324 -10.72 -0.16 0.46
CA ARG A 324 -10.04 0.35 1.66
C ARG A 324 -10.07 -0.65 2.82
N ASN A 325 -10.99 -1.61 2.79
CA ASN A 325 -11.12 -2.63 3.83
C ASN A 325 -10.24 -3.86 3.57
N PHE A 326 -9.58 -3.92 2.41
CA PHE A 326 -8.61 -4.97 2.11
C PHE A 326 -7.32 -4.73 2.89
N LEU A 327 -6.83 -5.80 3.52
CA LEU A 327 -5.56 -5.78 4.26
C LEU A 327 -4.55 -6.66 3.51
N PRO A 328 -3.68 -6.06 2.68
CA PRO A 328 -2.71 -6.82 1.93
C PRO A 328 -1.67 -7.45 2.86
N THR A 329 -1.45 -8.74 2.66
CA THR A 329 -0.41 -9.57 3.24
C THR A 329 0.32 -10.28 2.10
N TYR A 330 1.53 -10.78 2.35
CA TYR A 330 2.26 -11.48 1.31
C TYR A 330 1.51 -12.71 0.77
N GLN A 331 0.63 -13.33 1.56
CA GLN A 331 -0.13 -14.52 1.16
C GLN A 331 -1.38 -14.19 0.34
N ASN A 332 -2.05 -13.07 0.62
CA ASN A 332 -3.31 -12.70 -0.03
C ASN A 332 -3.16 -11.65 -1.15
N CYS A 333 -2.00 -10.98 -1.28
CA CYS A 333 -1.82 -9.87 -2.24
C CYS A 333 -2.10 -10.26 -3.69
N ALA A 334 -1.68 -11.45 -4.12
CA ALA A 334 -1.95 -11.95 -5.47
C ALA A 334 -3.46 -12.07 -5.76
N TYR A 335 -4.21 -12.57 -4.77
CA TYR A 335 -5.67 -12.74 -4.85
C TYR A 335 -6.39 -11.39 -4.78
N ILE A 336 -5.94 -10.49 -3.90
CA ILE A 336 -6.47 -9.11 -3.83
C ILE A 336 -6.29 -8.40 -5.18
N LEU A 337 -5.11 -8.49 -5.79
CA LEU A 337 -4.84 -7.87 -7.08
C LEU A 337 -5.64 -8.49 -8.22
N GLU A 338 -5.99 -9.77 -8.11
CA GLU A 338 -6.92 -10.42 -9.03
C GLU A 338 -8.30 -9.76 -8.93
N ILE A 339 -8.86 -9.61 -7.72
CA ILE A 339 -10.16 -8.95 -7.48
C ILE A 339 -10.16 -7.50 -7.99
N VAL A 340 -9.08 -6.78 -7.73
CA VAL A 340 -8.87 -5.37 -8.13
C VAL A 340 -8.76 -5.20 -9.66
N SER A 341 -8.40 -6.27 -10.38
CA SER A 341 -8.29 -6.28 -11.84
C SER A 341 -9.62 -6.56 -12.57
N LEU A 342 -10.64 -7.03 -11.84
CA LEU A 342 -11.94 -7.37 -12.40
C LEU A 342 -12.83 -6.12 -12.61
N PRO A 343 -13.87 -6.21 -13.45
CA PRO A 343 -14.96 -5.25 -13.45
C PRO A 343 -15.59 -5.14 -12.05
N LEU A 344 -16.05 -3.94 -11.69
CA LEU A 344 -16.56 -3.66 -10.33
C LEU A 344 -17.64 -4.67 -9.91
N GLU A 345 -18.59 -4.99 -10.80
CA GLU A 345 -19.66 -5.95 -10.49
C GLU A 345 -19.13 -7.33 -10.10
N GLU A 346 -18.08 -7.81 -10.78
CA GLU A 346 -17.45 -9.10 -10.49
C GLU A 346 -16.59 -9.03 -9.22
N SER A 347 -15.94 -7.89 -8.96
CA SER A 347 -15.23 -7.65 -7.69
C SER A 347 -16.20 -7.69 -6.49
N ILE A 348 -17.36 -7.02 -6.60
CA ILE A 348 -18.40 -7.06 -5.57
C ILE A 348 -18.93 -8.48 -5.38
N ALA A 349 -19.15 -9.22 -6.47
CA ALA A 349 -19.59 -10.61 -6.41
C ALA A 349 -18.64 -11.50 -5.60
N ARG A 350 -17.32 -11.29 -5.71
CA ARG A 350 -16.33 -11.98 -4.87
C ARG A 350 -16.36 -11.49 -3.43
N CYS A 351 -16.52 -10.20 -3.19
CA CYS A 351 -16.63 -9.65 -1.84
C CYS A 351 -17.87 -10.16 -1.07
N LEU A 352 -18.99 -10.43 -1.76
CA LEU A 352 -20.17 -11.07 -1.16
C LEU A 352 -19.91 -12.51 -0.69
N ARG A 353 -18.78 -13.11 -1.09
CA ARG A 353 -18.35 -14.46 -0.68
C ARG A 353 -17.16 -14.42 0.30
N ALA A 354 -16.85 -13.25 0.86
CA ALA A 354 -15.64 -13.04 1.66
C ALA A 354 -15.46 -14.01 2.85
N TYR A 355 -16.56 -14.59 3.36
CA TYR A 355 -16.50 -15.57 4.46
C TYR A 355 -16.36 -17.03 4.02
N ASP A 356 -16.62 -17.36 2.77
CA ASP A 356 -16.44 -18.72 2.23
C ASP A 356 -15.06 -18.89 1.57
N ASP A 357 -14.39 -17.77 1.27
CA ASP A 357 -13.03 -17.77 0.73
C ASP A 357 -12.00 -18.22 1.78
N GLN A 358 -11.17 -19.19 1.41
CA GLN A 358 -10.10 -19.73 2.28
C GLN A 358 -8.97 -18.72 2.58
N ARG A 359 -8.95 -17.58 1.89
CA ARG A 359 -7.90 -16.57 2.00
C ARG A 359 -8.51 -15.28 2.53
N PRO A 360 -8.21 -14.88 3.78
CA PRO A 360 -8.79 -13.67 4.35
C PRO A 360 -8.32 -12.44 3.55
N LEU A 361 -9.29 -11.69 3.03
CA LEU A 361 -9.06 -10.43 2.30
C LEU A 361 -8.72 -9.25 3.21
N GLY A 362 -9.00 -9.40 4.51
CA GLY A 362 -8.87 -8.35 5.52
C GLY A 362 -10.01 -8.46 6.51
N ASP A 363 -10.63 -7.33 6.80
CA ASP A 363 -11.80 -7.24 7.68
C ASP A 363 -13.06 -7.72 6.92
N CYS A 364 -13.36 -9.01 7.00
CA CYS A 364 -14.49 -9.62 6.27
C CYS A 364 -15.83 -8.99 6.64
N ASP A 365 -16.03 -8.54 7.89
CA ASP A 365 -17.27 -7.87 8.30
C ASP A 365 -17.48 -6.57 7.52
N LYS A 366 -16.43 -5.74 7.41
CA LYS A 366 -16.52 -4.48 6.63
C LYS A 366 -16.60 -4.72 5.13
N ILE A 367 -15.86 -5.68 4.61
CA ILE A 367 -15.87 -6.01 3.17
C ILE A 367 -17.26 -6.48 2.76
N PHE A 368 -17.85 -7.39 3.53
CA PHE A 368 -19.18 -7.91 3.27
C PHE A 368 -20.25 -6.82 3.45
N SER A 369 -20.18 -6.03 4.53
CA SER A 369 -21.09 -4.90 4.75
C SER A 369 -21.09 -3.91 3.58
N GLU A 370 -19.92 -3.48 3.11
CA GLU A 370 -19.81 -2.53 1.98
C GLU A 370 -20.28 -3.13 0.65
N ALA A 371 -20.07 -4.44 0.44
CA ALA A 371 -20.59 -5.14 -0.74
C ALA A 371 -22.12 -5.18 -0.72
N VAL A 372 -22.69 -5.43 0.45
CA VAL A 372 -24.13 -5.45 0.70
C VAL A 372 -24.74 -4.05 0.55
N ASP A 373 -24.13 -3.02 1.15
CA ASP A 373 -24.55 -1.62 1.03
C ASP A 373 -24.51 -1.15 -0.44
N TYR A 374 -23.51 -1.58 -1.21
CA TYR A 374 -23.45 -1.31 -2.64
C TYR A 374 -24.65 -1.94 -3.37
N CYS A 375 -24.99 -3.19 -3.08
CA CYS A 375 -26.14 -3.87 -3.68
C CYS A 375 -27.47 -3.19 -3.32
N ASP A 376 -27.64 -2.76 -2.06
CA ASP A 376 -28.80 -1.97 -1.63
C ASP A 376 -28.88 -0.64 -2.37
N SER A 377 -27.74 0.04 -2.58
CA SER A 377 -27.70 1.28 -3.35
C SER A 377 -28.13 1.08 -4.81
N LEU A 378 -27.82 -0.07 -5.41
CA LEU A 378 -28.30 -0.43 -6.76
C LEU A 378 -29.81 -0.58 -6.79
N LEU A 379 -30.40 -1.25 -5.79
CA LEU A 379 -31.85 -1.42 -5.69
C LEU A 379 -32.57 -0.09 -5.49
N ARG A 380 -32.10 0.75 -4.55
CA ARG A 380 -32.68 2.09 -4.30
C ARG A 380 -32.55 3.03 -5.49
N SER A 381 -31.54 2.84 -6.33
CA SER A 381 -31.37 3.59 -7.58
C SER A 381 -32.10 2.96 -8.79
N GLY A 382 -32.85 1.87 -8.60
CA GLY A 382 -33.62 1.19 -9.65
C GLY A 382 -32.78 0.40 -10.65
N ARG A 383 -31.49 0.17 -10.38
CA ARG A 383 -30.53 -0.53 -11.26
C ARG A 383 -30.54 -2.05 -11.00
N LYS A 384 -31.72 -2.67 -11.09
CA LYS A 384 -31.90 -4.12 -10.87
C LYS A 384 -31.07 -4.96 -11.86
N ASP A 385 -30.88 -4.48 -13.08
CA ASP A 385 -30.06 -5.13 -14.12
C ASP A 385 -28.58 -5.30 -13.71
N ALA A 386 -28.02 -4.32 -13.00
CA ALA A 386 -26.67 -4.40 -12.45
C ALA A 386 -26.60 -5.44 -11.34
N LEU A 387 -27.62 -5.50 -10.48
CA LEU A 387 -27.71 -6.51 -9.42
C LEU A 387 -27.81 -7.93 -9.99
N THR A 388 -28.66 -8.15 -11.00
CA THR A 388 -28.77 -9.45 -11.65
C THR A 388 -27.44 -9.90 -12.27
N ARG A 389 -26.64 -8.98 -12.82
CA ARG A 389 -25.29 -9.30 -13.32
C ARG A 389 -24.34 -9.72 -12.21
N ILE A 390 -24.42 -9.09 -11.04
CA ILE A 390 -23.65 -9.48 -9.86
C ILE A 390 -24.06 -10.89 -9.42
N LEU A 391 -25.36 -11.15 -9.26
CA LEU A 391 -25.89 -12.44 -8.78
C LEU A 391 -25.77 -13.60 -9.78
N ALA A 392 -25.72 -13.32 -11.09
CA ALA A 392 -25.68 -14.35 -12.13
C ALA A 392 -24.48 -15.31 -12.00
N GLY A 393 -23.32 -14.80 -11.53
CA GLY A 393 -22.09 -15.58 -11.41
C GLY A 393 -21.80 -16.15 -10.02
N ILE A 394 -22.68 -15.92 -9.04
CA ILE A 394 -22.39 -16.21 -7.63
C ILE A 394 -23.00 -17.53 -7.18
N ASP A 395 -22.24 -18.32 -6.42
CA ASP A 395 -22.81 -19.43 -5.65
C ASP A 395 -23.70 -18.88 -4.53
N ARG A 396 -25.01 -19.15 -4.63
CA ARG A 396 -26.00 -18.65 -3.68
C ARG A 396 -25.74 -19.19 -2.28
N LEU A 397 -25.23 -20.42 -2.15
CA LEU A 397 -24.90 -21.00 -0.86
C LEU A 397 -23.74 -20.25 -0.18
N SER A 398 -22.66 -19.91 -0.91
CA SER A 398 -21.57 -19.07 -0.37
C SER A 398 -22.07 -17.74 0.19
N VAL A 399 -23.03 -17.08 -0.46
CA VAL A 399 -23.60 -15.81 0.01
C VAL A 399 -24.42 -16.02 1.27
N VAL A 400 -25.27 -17.06 1.31
CA VAL A 400 -26.05 -17.42 2.50
C VAL A 400 -25.14 -17.72 3.69
N LYS A 401 -24.06 -18.49 3.48
CA LYS A 401 -23.04 -18.73 4.52
C LYS A 401 -22.40 -17.44 5.00
N SER A 402 -22.13 -16.49 4.09
CA SER A 402 -21.55 -15.19 4.42
C SER A 402 -22.50 -14.36 5.28
N PHE A 403 -23.79 -14.34 4.95
CA PHE A 403 -24.82 -13.74 5.82
C PHE A 403 -24.88 -14.41 7.19
N MET A 404 -24.82 -15.74 7.27
CA MET A 404 -24.85 -16.44 8.57
C MET A 404 -23.61 -16.16 9.43
N ARG A 405 -22.46 -15.83 8.83
CA ARG A 405 -21.20 -15.55 9.54
C ARG A 405 -21.00 -14.07 9.87
N TRP A 406 -21.81 -13.18 9.30
CA TRP A 406 -21.66 -11.74 9.45
C TRP A 406 -22.12 -11.25 10.83
N GLN A 407 -21.25 -10.57 11.57
CA GLN A 407 -21.52 -10.14 12.95
C GLN A 407 -22.10 -8.71 13.04
N GLY A 408 -22.27 -8.02 11.90
CA GLY A 408 -22.81 -6.64 11.84
C GLY A 408 -24.33 -6.53 12.00
N GLY A 409 -25.04 -7.63 12.24
CA GLY A 409 -26.50 -7.75 12.15
C GLY A 409 -27.33 -6.94 13.16
N ASP A 410 -26.72 -6.28 14.15
CA ASP A 410 -27.45 -5.50 15.14
C ASP A 410 -28.17 -4.25 14.57
N HIS A 411 -27.84 -3.81 13.35
CA HIS A 411 -28.44 -2.63 12.72
C HIS A 411 -29.18 -2.88 11.38
N TYR A 412 -29.17 -4.10 10.84
CA TYR A 412 -29.63 -4.39 9.47
C TYR A 412 -30.51 -5.66 9.31
N PRO A 413 -31.60 -5.83 10.07
CA PRO A 413 -32.57 -6.86 9.74
C PRO A 413 -33.35 -6.43 8.49
N PHE A 414 -33.29 -7.23 7.41
CA PHE A 414 -34.02 -7.04 6.15
C PHE A 414 -33.60 -5.82 5.32
N ASN A 415 -32.36 -5.79 4.87
CA ASN A 415 -32.06 -4.86 3.79
C ASN A 415 -32.75 -5.29 2.48
N ASP A 416 -32.97 -4.29 1.62
CA ASP A 416 -33.66 -4.46 0.33
C ASP A 416 -32.99 -5.56 -0.51
N PHE A 417 -31.65 -5.66 -0.43
CA PHE A 417 -30.85 -6.66 -1.11
C PHE A 417 -31.12 -8.08 -0.61
N PHE A 418 -31.16 -8.34 0.69
CA PHE A 418 -31.37 -9.70 1.19
C PHE A 418 -32.78 -10.21 0.84
N ILE A 419 -33.79 -9.32 0.87
CA ILE A 419 -35.14 -9.67 0.42
C ILE A 419 -35.13 -10.05 -1.06
N GLU A 420 -34.59 -9.18 -1.93
CA GLU A 420 -34.51 -9.44 -3.36
C GLU A 420 -33.67 -10.70 -3.67
N PHE A 421 -32.59 -10.93 -2.91
CA PHE A 421 -31.75 -12.12 -3.05
C PHE A 421 -32.49 -13.41 -2.68
N VAL A 422 -33.31 -13.40 -1.63
CA VAL A 422 -34.15 -14.53 -1.25
C VAL A 422 -35.26 -14.78 -2.28
N GLU A 423 -35.81 -13.72 -2.89
CA GLU A 423 -36.73 -13.84 -4.01
C GLU A 423 -36.04 -14.43 -5.27
N ASP A 424 -34.82 -13.99 -5.60
CA ASP A 424 -34.00 -14.53 -6.71
C ASP A 424 -33.67 -16.02 -6.51
N ILE A 425 -33.48 -16.45 -5.27
CA ILE A 425 -33.25 -17.86 -4.95
C ILE A 425 -34.46 -18.74 -5.36
N GLY A 426 -35.69 -18.24 -5.26
CA GLY A 426 -36.93 -18.86 -5.76
C GLY A 426 -36.95 -20.39 -5.72
N ASP A 427 -36.73 -21.02 -6.89
CA ASP A 427 -36.79 -22.47 -7.09
C ASP A 427 -35.66 -23.26 -6.39
N CYS A 428 -34.54 -22.61 -6.08
CA CYS A 428 -33.41 -23.23 -5.37
C CYS A 428 -33.53 -23.17 -3.84
N ARG A 429 -34.58 -22.52 -3.31
CA ARG A 429 -34.73 -22.24 -1.88
C ARG A 429 -34.69 -23.49 -1.01
N ASP A 430 -35.43 -24.53 -1.39
CA ASP A 430 -35.51 -25.77 -0.62
C ASP A 430 -34.17 -26.53 -0.64
N SER A 431 -33.46 -26.51 -1.77
CA SER A 431 -32.13 -27.12 -1.89
C SER A 431 -31.09 -26.38 -1.04
N ILE A 432 -31.10 -25.05 -1.04
CA ILE A 432 -30.21 -24.25 -0.19
C ILE A 432 -30.55 -24.47 1.28
N PHE A 433 -31.83 -24.52 1.63
CA PHE A 433 -32.29 -24.80 2.99
C PHE A 433 -31.79 -26.17 3.49
N GLN A 434 -31.89 -27.22 2.66
CA GLN A 434 -31.33 -28.54 2.99
C GLN A 434 -29.81 -28.49 3.20
N GLN A 435 -29.09 -27.77 2.35
CA GLN A 435 -27.63 -27.61 2.47
C GLN A 435 -27.23 -26.82 3.73
N VAL A 436 -27.98 -25.78 4.09
CA VAL A 436 -27.79 -25.05 5.35
C VAL A 436 -28.05 -25.96 6.54
N ASN A 437 -29.14 -26.74 6.52
CA ASN A 437 -29.43 -27.69 7.60
C ASN A 437 -28.33 -28.76 7.73
N GLN A 438 -27.78 -29.23 6.61
CA GLN A 438 -26.63 -30.15 6.63
C GLN A 438 -25.37 -29.48 7.20
N LEU A 439 -25.09 -28.22 6.86
CA LEU A 439 -23.95 -27.47 7.37
C LEU A 439 -23.99 -27.32 8.89
N LEU A 440 -25.18 -27.13 9.46
CA LEU A 440 -25.40 -27.00 10.90
C LEU A 440 -25.23 -28.33 11.67
N LYS A 441 -25.28 -29.49 10.99
CA LYS A 441 -25.07 -30.81 11.61
C LYS A 441 -23.66 -31.05 12.12
N GLU A 442 -22.67 -30.34 11.59
CA GLU A 442 -21.28 -30.47 12.02
C GLU A 442 -20.99 -29.51 13.19
N PRO A 443 -20.70 -30.01 14.41
CA PRO A 443 -20.54 -29.17 15.61
C PRO A 443 -19.45 -28.11 15.49
N GLY A 444 -18.42 -28.37 14.67
CA GLY A 444 -17.32 -27.43 14.42
C GLY A 444 -17.72 -26.20 13.59
N ASN A 445 -18.81 -26.27 12.81
CA ASN A 445 -19.22 -25.17 11.94
C ASN A 445 -19.92 -24.03 12.70
N TRP A 446 -20.31 -24.25 13.97
CA TRP A 446 -20.99 -23.26 14.81
C TRP A 446 -20.06 -22.16 15.32
N ALA A 447 -18.77 -22.45 15.50
CA ALA A 447 -17.82 -21.55 16.17
C ALA A 447 -17.57 -20.22 15.44
N GLY A 448 -18.06 -20.07 14.19
CA GLY A 448 -17.92 -18.85 13.39
C GLY A 448 -19.23 -18.26 12.88
N LEU A 449 -20.40 -18.78 13.29
CA LEU A 449 -21.70 -18.26 12.87
C LEU A 449 -22.16 -17.15 13.81
N ASP A 450 -22.71 -16.08 13.23
CA ASP A 450 -23.47 -15.10 13.99
C ASP A 450 -24.86 -15.65 14.29
N LEU A 451 -25.20 -15.69 15.58
CA LEU A 451 -26.40 -16.37 16.07
C LEU A 451 -27.68 -15.71 15.56
N ARG A 452 -27.67 -14.36 15.46
CA ARG A 452 -28.81 -13.55 15.02
C ARG A 452 -29.00 -13.65 13.52
N SER A 453 -27.94 -13.45 12.75
CA SER A 453 -27.97 -13.53 11.29
C SER A 453 -28.35 -14.93 10.80
N THR A 454 -27.93 -15.98 11.51
CA THR A 454 -28.38 -17.36 11.26
C THR A 454 -29.90 -17.52 11.41
N THR A 455 -30.50 -16.89 12.43
CA THR A 455 -31.96 -16.92 12.64
C THR A 455 -32.70 -16.16 11.54
N THR A 456 -32.17 -15.00 11.13
CA THR A 456 -32.71 -14.20 10.04
C THR A 456 -32.71 -14.96 8.72
N VAL A 457 -31.58 -15.62 8.41
CA VAL A 457 -31.44 -16.47 7.22
C VAL A 457 -32.44 -17.62 7.24
N PHE A 458 -32.60 -18.29 8.38
CA PHE A 458 -33.58 -19.37 8.52
C PHE A 458 -35.01 -18.90 8.24
N VAL A 459 -35.42 -17.78 8.86
CA VAL A 459 -36.77 -17.22 8.67
C VAL A 459 -37.02 -16.86 7.21
N ALA A 460 -36.03 -16.24 6.55
CA ALA A 460 -36.18 -15.81 5.17
C ALA A 460 -36.22 -17.00 4.18
N LEU A 461 -35.36 -18.01 4.38
CA LEU A 461 -35.36 -19.21 3.54
C LEU A 461 -36.61 -20.07 3.75
N ALA A 462 -37.18 -20.11 4.96
CA ALA A 462 -38.44 -20.81 5.18
C ALA A 462 -39.64 -20.09 4.51
N GLY A 463 -39.62 -18.75 4.50
CA GLY A 463 -40.68 -17.94 3.92
C GLY A 463 -42.02 -18.04 4.68
N SER A 464 -43.08 -17.47 4.10
CA SER A 464 -44.38 -17.32 4.79
C SER A 464 -45.27 -18.57 4.80
N SER A 465 -44.96 -19.59 3.99
CA SER A 465 -45.69 -20.87 3.96
C SER A 465 -44.78 -21.96 3.40
N PRO A 466 -43.98 -22.61 4.27
CA PRO A 466 -42.99 -23.56 3.80
C PRO A 466 -43.67 -24.92 3.55
N LEU A 467 -43.47 -25.49 2.36
CA LEU A 467 -43.71 -26.92 2.14
C LEU A 467 -42.44 -27.64 2.56
N PHE A 468 -42.37 -28.07 3.81
CA PHE A 468 -41.19 -28.77 4.30
C PHE A 468 -41.16 -30.22 3.83
N ASP A 469 -39.97 -30.69 3.47
CA ASP A 469 -39.70 -32.11 3.28
C ASP A 469 -39.62 -32.80 4.66
N PRO A 470 -40.50 -33.78 4.96
CA PRO A 470 -40.50 -34.50 6.24
C PRO A 470 -39.18 -35.22 6.57
N ALA A 471 -38.29 -35.41 5.59
CA ALA A 471 -36.97 -36.01 5.80
C ALA A 471 -35.95 -35.06 6.47
N VAL A 472 -36.26 -33.75 6.54
CA VAL A 472 -35.32 -32.73 7.03
C VAL A 472 -35.51 -32.51 8.53
N ASP A 473 -34.65 -33.15 9.32
CA ASP A 473 -34.63 -32.94 10.77
C ASP A 473 -34.15 -31.52 11.14
N LEU A 474 -35.02 -30.71 11.74
CA LEU A 474 -34.76 -29.33 12.19
C LEU A 474 -34.28 -29.22 13.65
N SER A 475 -34.00 -30.34 14.32
CA SER A 475 -33.58 -30.39 15.74
C SER A 475 -32.54 -29.32 16.11
N LEU A 476 -31.51 -29.18 15.29
CA LEU A 476 -30.38 -28.26 15.54
C LEU A 476 -30.76 -26.79 15.37
N ILE A 477 -31.66 -26.48 14.44
CA ILE A 477 -32.16 -25.13 14.26
C ILE A 477 -33.08 -24.75 15.41
N ILE A 478 -33.94 -25.69 15.85
CA ILE A 478 -34.85 -25.52 16.98
C ILE A 478 -34.05 -25.31 18.28
N ASP A 479 -33.04 -26.13 18.49
CA ASP A 479 -32.08 -26.01 19.59
C ASP A 479 -31.38 -24.65 19.58
N HIS A 480 -30.85 -24.22 18.43
CA HIS A 480 -30.22 -22.91 18.28
C HIS A 480 -31.16 -21.73 18.61
N ILE A 481 -32.35 -21.72 18.02
CA ILE A 481 -33.36 -20.66 18.25
C ILE A 481 -33.79 -20.65 19.72
N SER A 482 -33.83 -21.81 20.38
CA SER A 482 -34.20 -21.95 21.80
C SER A 482 -33.12 -21.44 22.74
N ARG A 483 -31.85 -21.70 22.44
CA ARG A 483 -30.72 -21.18 23.24
C ARG A 483 -30.55 -19.68 23.07
N TYR A 484 -30.86 -19.14 21.88
CA TYR A 484 -30.62 -17.74 21.54
C TYR A 484 -31.86 -17.08 20.91
N PRO A 485 -32.94 -16.86 21.68
CA PRO A 485 -34.17 -16.27 21.16
C PRO A 485 -33.93 -14.82 20.71
N SER A 486 -34.05 -14.57 19.40
CA SER A 486 -33.96 -13.22 18.84
C SER A 486 -35.27 -12.47 19.09
N LEU A 487 -35.28 -11.45 19.96
CA LEU A 487 -36.50 -10.68 20.24
C LEU A 487 -37.16 -10.09 18.98
N VAL A 488 -36.37 -9.73 17.98
CA VAL A 488 -36.85 -9.13 16.72
C VAL A 488 -37.47 -10.18 15.79
N HIS A 489 -36.87 -11.37 15.71
CA HIS A 489 -37.28 -12.40 14.73
C HIS A 489 -38.05 -13.56 15.36
N TRP A 490 -38.20 -13.59 16.68
CA TRP A 490 -38.81 -14.69 17.43
C TRP A 490 -40.21 -15.01 16.93
N GLN A 491 -41.03 -14.00 16.65
CA GLN A 491 -42.39 -14.22 16.15
C GLN A 491 -42.37 -15.02 14.85
N ASN A 492 -41.61 -14.57 13.85
CA ASN A 492 -41.53 -15.24 12.56
C ASN A 492 -40.86 -16.61 12.67
N ALA A 493 -39.78 -16.73 13.45
CA ALA A 493 -39.08 -17.98 13.67
C ALA A 493 -39.98 -19.03 14.35
N SER A 494 -40.73 -18.60 15.38
CA SER A 494 -41.66 -19.48 16.09
C SER A 494 -42.84 -19.90 15.22
N ASP A 495 -43.42 -18.98 14.45
CA ASP A 495 -44.49 -19.29 13.50
C ASP A 495 -44.05 -20.32 12.45
N VAL A 496 -42.82 -20.19 11.92
CA VAL A 496 -42.23 -21.12 10.95
C VAL A 496 -42.01 -22.51 11.57
N VAL A 497 -41.41 -22.59 12.76
CA VAL A 497 -41.15 -23.89 13.43
C VAL A 497 -42.46 -24.56 13.84
N ILE A 498 -43.46 -23.81 14.31
CA ILE A 498 -44.78 -24.37 14.62
C ILE A 498 -45.48 -24.88 13.36
N ALA A 499 -45.39 -24.16 12.23
CA ALA A 499 -45.91 -24.65 10.96
C ALA A 499 -45.22 -25.95 10.50
N TYR A 500 -43.89 -26.07 10.68
CA TYR A 500 -43.15 -27.30 10.43
C TYR A 500 -43.67 -28.47 11.27
N LEU A 501 -43.85 -28.25 12.58
CA LEU A 501 -44.35 -29.28 13.50
C LEU A 501 -45.76 -29.76 13.15
N GLU A 502 -46.61 -28.86 12.66
CA GLU A 502 -47.95 -29.22 12.18
C GLU A 502 -47.90 -30.07 10.91
N GLN A 503 -46.96 -29.79 10.01
CA GLN A 503 -46.84 -30.49 8.73
C GLN A 503 -46.16 -31.86 8.85
N CYS A 504 -45.01 -31.92 9.53
CA CYS A 504 -44.14 -33.11 9.57
C CYS A 504 -44.35 -33.97 10.83
N GLY A 505 -44.96 -33.39 11.86
CA GLY A 505 -45.14 -34.04 13.16
C GLY A 505 -43.86 -34.11 14.00
N ILE A 506 -44.03 -34.32 15.31
CA ILE A 506 -42.93 -34.32 16.30
C ILE A 506 -41.93 -35.47 16.09
N SER A 507 -42.38 -36.57 15.50
CA SER A 507 -41.54 -37.73 15.20
C SER A 507 -40.45 -37.46 14.15
N ALA A 508 -40.55 -36.36 13.41
CA ALA A 508 -39.54 -35.94 12.44
C ALA A 508 -38.32 -35.26 13.11
N ILE A 509 -38.38 -34.99 14.42
CA ILE A 509 -37.33 -34.31 15.18
C ILE A 509 -36.60 -35.35 16.04
N SER A 510 -35.28 -35.42 15.89
CA SER A 510 -34.46 -36.32 16.71
C SER A 510 -34.27 -35.83 18.14
N ASP A 511 -34.07 -34.52 18.34
CA ASP A 511 -33.86 -33.91 19.65
C ASP A 511 -35.17 -33.43 20.29
N GLN A 512 -35.76 -34.32 21.08
CA GLN A 512 -37.01 -34.04 21.81
C GLN A 512 -36.80 -33.08 22.98
N THR A 513 -35.58 -32.95 23.51
CA THR A 513 -35.27 -32.07 24.64
C THR A 513 -35.28 -30.62 24.19
N SER A 514 -34.59 -30.31 23.10
CA SER A 514 -34.55 -28.97 22.53
C SER A 514 -35.91 -28.55 21.97
N LEU A 515 -36.69 -29.49 21.43
CA LEU A 515 -38.08 -29.24 21.08
C LEU A 515 -38.96 -28.87 22.28
N HIS A 516 -38.82 -29.59 23.39
CA HIS A 516 -39.59 -29.29 24.60
C HIS A 516 -39.22 -27.90 25.17
N GLN A 517 -37.93 -27.56 25.18
CA GLN A 517 -37.46 -26.23 25.56
C GLN A 517 -38.03 -25.13 24.65
N PHE A 518 -38.00 -25.35 23.33
CA PHE A 518 -38.59 -24.43 22.35
C PHE A 518 -40.08 -24.17 22.61
N LEU A 519 -40.86 -25.24 22.84
CA LEU A 519 -42.29 -25.13 23.05
C LEU A 519 -42.62 -24.38 24.35
N ARG A 520 -41.83 -24.55 25.41
CA ARG A 520 -41.96 -23.74 26.64
C ARG A 520 -41.67 -22.27 26.37
N LEU A 521 -40.59 -21.97 25.64
CA LEU A 521 -40.24 -20.60 25.26
C LEU A 521 -41.35 -19.93 24.43
N CYS A 522 -42.08 -20.67 23.60
CA CYS A 522 -43.24 -20.13 22.88
C CYS A 522 -44.36 -19.64 23.82
N LEU A 523 -44.53 -20.27 24.99
CA LEU A 523 -45.50 -19.86 26.00
C LEU A 523 -45.03 -18.64 26.80
N ASP A 524 -43.75 -18.60 27.14
CA ASP A 524 -43.18 -17.60 28.04
C ASP A 524 -42.82 -16.28 27.33
N LEU A 525 -42.45 -16.32 26.04
CA LEU A 525 -42.04 -15.13 25.30
C LEU A 525 -43.26 -14.32 24.82
N VAL A 526 -43.24 -13.03 25.15
CA VAL A 526 -44.31 -12.07 24.80
C VAL A 526 -44.46 -11.89 23.28
N ASN A 527 -43.35 -11.99 22.54
CA ASN A 527 -43.33 -11.79 21.09
C ASN A 527 -43.85 -12.99 20.28
N THR A 528 -44.22 -14.11 20.92
CA THR A 528 -44.87 -15.23 20.22
C THR A 528 -46.27 -14.82 19.76
N SER A 529 -46.64 -15.15 18.52
CA SER A 529 -48.01 -14.93 18.04
C SER A 529 -49.01 -15.75 18.87
N GLU A 530 -50.21 -15.23 19.11
CA GLU A 530 -51.24 -15.91 19.91
C GLU A 530 -51.58 -17.28 19.31
N LYS A 531 -51.68 -17.34 17.98
CA LYS A 531 -51.88 -18.59 17.23
C LYS A 531 -50.76 -19.60 17.48
N SER A 532 -49.50 -19.20 17.44
CA SER A 532 -48.38 -20.11 17.70
C SER A 532 -48.30 -20.52 19.17
N ARG A 533 -48.67 -19.63 20.10
CA ARG A 533 -48.75 -19.93 21.53
C ARG A 533 -49.80 -21.01 21.83
N GLU A 534 -51.02 -20.86 21.32
CA GLU A 534 -52.10 -21.86 21.46
C GLU A 534 -51.69 -23.22 20.88
N ARG A 535 -51.05 -23.20 19.70
CA ARG A 535 -50.58 -24.42 19.03
C ARG A 535 -49.47 -25.10 19.82
N ALA A 536 -48.48 -24.35 20.30
CA ALA A 536 -47.42 -24.87 21.14
C ALA A 536 -47.99 -25.52 22.42
N GLN A 537 -49.00 -24.89 23.04
CA GLN A 537 -49.67 -25.42 24.23
C GLN A 537 -50.39 -26.74 23.94
N ASN A 538 -51.09 -26.84 22.81
CA ASN A 538 -51.77 -28.07 22.40
C ASN A 538 -50.77 -29.20 22.13
N ILE A 539 -49.65 -28.88 21.46
CA ILE A 539 -48.55 -29.83 21.22
C ILE A 539 -47.95 -30.33 22.54
N LEU A 540 -47.65 -29.43 23.49
CA LEU A 540 -47.11 -29.81 24.81
C LEU A 540 -48.08 -30.73 25.57
N HIS A 541 -49.35 -30.36 25.65
CA HIS A 541 -50.36 -31.16 26.34
C HIS A 541 -50.57 -32.54 25.69
N ARG A 542 -50.53 -32.61 24.35
CA ARG A 542 -50.75 -33.86 23.61
C ARG A 542 -49.60 -34.86 23.77
N TYR A 543 -48.38 -34.39 24.00
CA TYR A 543 -47.17 -35.23 24.03
C TYR A 543 -46.41 -35.16 25.36
N GLU A 544 -47.06 -34.71 26.43
CA GLU A 544 -46.50 -34.55 27.77
C GLU A 544 -45.83 -35.83 28.31
N SER A 545 -46.38 -37.00 27.99
CA SER A 545 -45.83 -38.30 28.38
C SER A 545 -44.53 -38.69 27.66
N LEU A 546 -44.28 -38.18 26.45
CA LEU A 546 -43.02 -38.40 25.73
C LEU A 546 -41.89 -37.54 26.31
N PHE A 547 -42.20 -36.30 26.71
CA PHE A 547 -41.20 -35.38 27.26
C PHE A 547 -40.81 -35.73 28.70
N GLN A 548 -41.72 -36.31 29.49
CA GLN A 548 -41.40 -36.82 30.83
C GLN A 548 -40.49 -38.06 30.83
N LEU A 549 -40.45 -38.84 29.74
CA LEU A 549 -39.54 -39.99 29.62
C LEU A 549 -38.10 -39.57 29.32
N GLY A 550 -37.90 -38.45 28.62
CA GLY A 550 -36.58 -37.92 28.25
C GLY A 550 -35.86 -37.14 29.37
N SER A 551 -36.61 -36.57 30.33
CA SER A 551 -36.03 -35.74 31.41
C SER A 551 -35.28 -36.52 32.49
N LEU A 552 -35.32 -37.85 32.49
CA LEU A 552 -34.56 -38.69 33.42
C LEU A 552 -33.06 -38.83 33.04
N SER A 553 -32.61 -38.20 31.94
CA SER A 553 -31.26 -38.37 31.38
C SER A 553 -30.40 -37.08 31.35
N GLY A 554 -30.89 -35.93 31.77
CA GLY A 554 -30.12 -34.67 31.63
C GLY A 554 -30.64 -33.56 32.53
N ASP A 555 -30.26 -33.60 33.80
CA ASP A 555 -30.58 -32.56 34.78
C ASP A 555 -29.30 -31.83 35.20
N GLU A 556 -28.87 -30.86 34.39
CA GLU A 556 -27.79 -29.92 34.76
C GLU A 556 -27.99 -28.48 34.21
N GLY A 557 -29.01 -28.21 33.38
CA GLY A 557 -29.18 -26.90 32.72
C GLY A 557 -30.16 -25.92 33.40
N HIS A 558 -30.92 -26.35 34.42
CA HIS A 558 -32.05 -25.57 34.93
C HIS A 558 -31.65 -24.38 35.84
N ALA A 559 -30.41 -24.35 36.35
CA ALA A 559 -29.97 -23.35 37.34
C ALA A 559 -29.38 -22.05 36.73
N GLU A 560 -28.95 -22.07 35.47
CA GLU A 560 -28.36 -20.90 34.80
C GLU A 560 -29.43 -19.95 34.20
N PHE A 561 -30.64 -20.46 33.97
CA PHE A 561 -31.71 -19.79 33.23
C PHE A 561 -32.50 -18.75 34.06
N GLU A 562 -32.73 -19.01 35.35
CA GLU A 562 -33.37 -18.05 36.26
C GLU A 562 -32.53 -16.76 36.39
N GLY A 563 -31.20 -16.85 36.28
CA GLY A 563 -30.32 -15.67 36.33
C GLY A 563 -30.44 -14.74 35.12
N ILE A 564 -30.76 -15.27 33.94
CA ILE A 564 -30.82 -14.51 32.68
C ILE A 564 -32.18 -13.83 32.52
N ILE A 565 -33.29 -14.50 32.89
CA ILE A 565 -34.62 -13.87 32.92
C ILE A 565 -34.65 -12.73 33.95
N ASP A 566 -33.99 -12.90 35.09
CA ASP A 566 -33.94 -11.88 36.15
C ASP A 566 -33.01 -10.69 35.79
N LEU A 567 -32.03 -10.89 34.90
CA LEU A 567 -31.22 -9.84 34.28
C LEU A 567 -31.98 -9.05 33.19
N LEU A 568 -32.81 -9.73 32.40
CA LEU A 568 -33.62 -9.11 31.35
C LEU A 568 -34.81 -8.31 31.92
N HIS A 569 -35.38 -8.76 33.04
CA HIS A 569 -36.42 -8.00 33.75
C HIS A 569 -35.88 -6.75 34.45
N ARG A 570 -34.60 -6.73 34.85
CA ARG A 570 -33.96 -5.61 35.56
C ARG A 570 -33.60 -4.40 34.68
N ASN A 571 -33.52 -4.57 33.36
CA ASN A 571 -33.14 -3.51 32.41
C ASN A 571 -34.33 -2.69 31.88
N LYS A 572 -35.49 -2.74 32.55
CA LYS A 572 -36.72 -2.07 32.12
C LYS A 572 -37.08 -0.77 32.87
N GLU A 573 -36.15 -0.16 33.62
CA GLU A 573 -36.35 1.17 34.19
C GLU A 573 -35.33 2.21 33.69
N PRO A 574 -35.76 3.45 33.38
CA PRO A 574 -34.87 4.51 32.93
C PRO A 574 -34.02 5.02 34.09
N LEU A 575 -32.69 5.02 33.90
CA LEU A 575 -31.71 5.56 34.83
C LEU A 575 -31.94 7.06 35.10
N THR A 576 -32.63 7.39 36.19
CA THR A 576 -32.48 8.66 36.88
C THR A 576 -31.74 8.46 38.21
N GLY A 577 -30.43 8.77 38.18
CA GLY A 577 -29.71 9.30 39.33
C GLY A 577 -29.24 8.33 40.41
N VAL A 578 -28.11 8.71 40.99
CA VAL A 578 -27.54 8.30 42.29
C VAL A 578 -26.36 7.31 42.23
N LYS A 579 -25.18 7.95 42.29
CA LYS A 579 -23.91 7.59 42.94
C LYS A 579 -23.84 6.25 43.68
N LEU A 580 -22.87 5.42 43.33
CA LEU A 580 -22.35 4.35 44.17
C LEU A 580 -20.90 4.59 44.57
N SER A 581 -20.73 4.64 45.88
CA SER A 581 -19.50 4.73 46.66
C SER A 581 -18.87 3.34 46.81
N SER A 582 -17.54 3.37 46.93
CA SER A 582 -16.58 2.29 47.15
C SER A 582 -16.81 1.39 48.38
N ALA A 583 -16.34 0.14 48.25
CA ALA A 583 -15.68 -0.76 49.24
C ALA A 583 -16.19 -2.20 49.00
N GLY A 584 -15.40 -3.27 48.95
CA GLY A 584 -13.99 -3.53 49.18
C GLY A 584 -13.81 -5.01 49.57
N THR A 585 -12.75 -5.65 49.05
CA THR A 585 -12.00 -6.82 49.61
C THR A 585 -12.69 -8.20 49.73
N ALA A 586 -12.05 -9.37 49.54
CA ALA A 586 -10.69 -9.76 49.15
C ALA A 586 -10.57 -11.29 48.91
N ASN A 587 -9.59 -11.67 48.05
CA ASN A 587 -8.62 -12.79 48.10
C ASN A 587 -9.02 -14.27 48.19
N VAL A 588 -8.48 -15.10 47.26
CA VAL A 588 -7.55 -16.25 47.53
C VAL A 588 -6.56 -16.43 46.34
N LEU A 589 -5.30 -16.75 46.67
CA LEU A 589 -4.05 -16.80 45.89
C LEU A 589 -3.82 -18.01 44.96
N GLY A 590 -2.90 -17.85 43.98
CA GLY A 590 -2.27 -18.95 43.22
C GLY A 590 -1.11 -18.60 42.25
N LEU A 591 -0.04 -17.95 42.72
CA LEU A 591 1.42 -18.01 42.35
C LEU A 591 1.96 -18.12 40.87
N LEU A 592 2.58 -16.99 40.42
CA LEU A 592 3.92 -16.74 39.79
C LEU A 592 4.37 -17.37 38.43
N PRO A 593 5.40 -16.81 37.71
CA PRO A 593 6.09 -15.52 37.85
C PRO A 593 6.17 -14.63 36.58
N ALA A 594 6.51 -13.36 36.83
CA ALA A 594 6.61 -12.24 35.90
C ALA A 594 7.95 -12.14 35.13
N THR A 595 7.90 -11.49 33.96
CA THR A 595 9.03 -10.72 33.39
C THR A 595 8.54 -9.39 32.77
N THR A 596 8.95 -8.31 33.44
CA THR A 596 9.35 -6.98 32.95
C THR A 596 9.01 -6.49 31.52
N SER A 597 8.30 -5.36 31.42
CA SER A 597 8.67 -4.18 30.60
C SER A 597 7.72 -3.00 30.93
N LEU A 598 8.24 -1.93 31.54
CA LEU A 598 8.63 -0.65 30.92
C LEU A 598 7.45 0.26 30.53
N THR A 599 7.10 1.05 31.54
CA THR A 599 6.53 2.39 31.55
C THR A 599 6.95 3.26 30.35
N THR A 600 5.99 3.77 29.58
CA THR A 600 6.00 5.16 29.06
C THR A 600 4.55 5.58 28.80
N ARG A 601 3.99 6.38 29.71
CA ARG A 601 2.66 6.97 29.61
C ARG A 601 2.84 8.43 29.21
N GLN A 602 2.56 8.77 27.96
CA GLN A 602 2.41 10.16 27.52
C GLN A 602 1.07 10.72 28.04
N THR A 603 1.16 11.90 28.60
CA THR A 603 0.10 12.74 29.16
C THR A 603 -0.77 13.35 28.07
N ILE A 604 -2.08 13.33 28.30
CA ILE A 604 -3.12 13.99 27.52
C ILE A 604 -3.35 15.42 28.06
N SER A 605 -3.73 16.32 27.13
CA SER A 605 -4.65 17.48 27.26
C SER A 605 -4.02 18.89 27.15
N PRO A 606 -4.77 19.95 26.75
CA PRO A 606 -5.98 20.03 25.89
C PRO A 606 -5.85 21.06 24.73
N SER A 607 -6.85 21.02 23.86
CA SER A 607 -7.24 22.03 22.85
C SER A 607 -7.47 23.45 23.42
N PRO A 608 -7.49 24.48 22.54
CA PRO A 608 -8.75 25.19 22.37
C PRO A 608 -9.12 25.57 20.91
N ALA A 609 -10.37 25.25 20.57
CA ALA A 609 -11.43 26.09 19.97
C ALA A 609 -11.14 27.10 18.80
N LEU A 610 -11.88 26.84 17.70
CA LEU A 610 -12.79 27.71 16.93
C LEU A 610 -12.28 28.94 16.14
N SER A 611 -12.40 28.86 14.81
CA SER A 611 -13.13 29.83 13.94
C SER A 611 -13.24 29.25 12.51
N THR A 612 -14.40 28.73 12.11
CA THR A 612 -15.38 29.37 11.19
C THR A 612 -14.79 30.19 10.02
N LEU A 613 -14.89 29.65 8.80
CA LEU A 613 -15.09 30.45 7.58
C LEU A 613 -15.85 29.63 6.54
N ASN A 614 -17.10 30.04 6.31
CA ASN A 614 -17.97 29.65 5.21
C ASN A 614 -17.36 30.10 3.88
N THR A 615 -17.43 29.26 2.85
CA THR A 615 -17.38 29.75 1.46
C THR A 615 -18.26 28.88 0.57
N SER A 616 -19.44 29.43 0.25
CA SER A 616 -20.29 28.97 -0.85
C SER A 616 -19.53 29.06 -2.16
N ILE A 617 -19.58 28.01 -2.97
CA ILE A 617 -19.20 28.07 -4.39
C ILE A 617 -20.47 27.86 -5.22
N HIS A 618 -20.76 28.90 -6.00
CA HIS A 618 -21.82 29.02 -6.98
C HIS A 618 -21.49 28.16 -8.20
N ILE A 619 -22.46 27.35 -8.64
CA ILE A 619 -22.46 26.67 -9.94
C ILE A 619 -22.97 27.70 -10.97
N GLY A 620 -22.17 27.96 -12.00
CA GLY A 620 -22.57 28.68 -13.20
C GLY A 620 -22.58 27.72 -14.38
N MET A 621 -23.73 27.61 -15.04
CA MET A 621 -23.91 26.98 -16.34
C MET A 621 -23.36 27.92 -17.42
N ASP A 622 -22.55 27.37 -18.33
CA ASP A 622 -22.58 27.60 -19.78
C ASP A 622 -21.76 26.51 -20.48
#